data_AF-A0A967Z9G4-F1
#
_entry.id   AF-A0A967Z9G4-F1
#
_cell.length_a   1.000
_cell.length_b   1.000
_cell.length_c   1.000
_cell.angle_alpha   90.00
_cell.angle_beta   90.00
_cell.angle_gamma   90.00
#
_symmetry.space_group_name_H-M   'P 1'
#
loop_
_entity.id
_entity.type
_entity.pdbx_description
1 polymer ?
#
loop_
_entity_poly.entity_id
_entity_poly.type
_entity_poly.pdbx_seq_one_letter_code
_entity_poly.pdbx_strand_id
1 'polypeptide(L)'
;MERKKLTASTLVVLLFGFFLFGHSLLAGADEKHVVRLTNIEFRPNRLKVDVGDSIKFINKDEFKHDVYLVRTANPNDVLLTATTIESGEATSVTIEEEGLFTLYCTIHGGMRGKITTTDSFELTEEEKKRAAAKKVLPPIVKTGEELFWNEAQCHQCHQIGDRGDGIRGPNLSDIGFRSRFRAEKLGLASGTEYLIQSILEPSAYLVEAYTNDMATVYQPPIDLNEQQIKAIISYLQSQGGQVDTWAIDIDAKKLQTKPTMNPFKNGDPERGKTIFTDAGCPSCHTTKPGEKKSSTAGPDLTAIGAFRNWTWLAESVIDPNAEIGSNWRYTTVFLKPESDGFQSEKTVFGFVRENTEEEVKILLEENRIATFSGDQVKRVEISELSKMPTNYGEILTFQQMADLIRYLQTLKGEQETAGQASSAGQK
;
A
#
# COMPACT_ATOMS: atom_id res chain seq x y z
N MET A 1 7.21 -101.94 -21.87
CA MET A 1 7.62 -101.93 -20.45
C MET A 1 6.73 -100.93 -19.72
N GLU A 2 6.11 -101.40 -18.63
CA GLU A 2 5.65 -100.67 -17.42
C GLU A 2 5.90 -99.13 -17.38
N ARG A 3 5.03 -98.26 -16.86
CA ARG A 3 4.10 -98.36 -15.71
C ARG A 3 3.14 -97.15 -15.66
N LYS A 4 1.99 -97.38 -15.04
CA LYS A 4 0.88 -96.46 -14.67
C LYS A 4 1.32 -95.24 -13.82
N LYS A 5 0.55 -94.14 -13.88
CA LYS A 5 -0.44 -93.73 -12.83
C LYS A 5 -1.17 -92.41 -13.15
N LEU A 6 -2.49 -92.42 -12.92
CA LEU A 6 -3.41 -91.28 -12.80
C LEU A 6 -3.03 -90.37 -11.61
N THR A 7 -3.38 -89.08 -11.68
CA THR A 7 -4.36 -88.43 -10.75
C THR A 7 -4.75 -87.03 -11.25
N ALA A 8 -6.01 -86.67 -10.96
CA ALA A 8 -6.76 -85.50 -11.39
C ALA A 8 -6.30 -84.16 -10.76
N SER A 9 -6.65 -83.02 -11.39
CA SER A 9 -7.44 -81.96 -10.72
C SER A 9 -7.66 -80.71 -11.61
N THR A 10 -8.93 -80.28 -11.60
CA THR A 10 -9.46 -78.91 -11.73
C THR A 10 -9.42 -78.20 -13.09
N LEU A 11 -10.59 -78.25 -13.74
CA LEU A 11 -11.03 -77.42 -14.85
C LEU A 11 -11.50 -76.05 -14.30
N VAL A 12 -10.90 -74.94 -14.74
CA VAL A 12 -11.45 -73.58 -14.56
C VAL A 12 -11.80 -73.07 -15.94
N VAL A 13 -13.10 -73.03 -16.25
CA VAL A 13 -13.66 -72.42 -17.45
C VAL A 13 -14.10 -71.00 -17.08
N LEU A 14 -13.37 -70.01 -17.59
CA LEU A 14 -13.77 -68.59 -17.53
C LEU A 14 -14.78 -68.32 -18.66
N LEU A 15 -16.06 -68.18 -18.27
CA LEU A 15 -17.15 -67.69 -19.11
C LEU A 15 -17.02 -66.17 -19.25
N PHE A 16 -16.76 -65.69 -20.47
CA PHE A 16 -16.91 -64.28 -20.84
C PHE A 16 -18.40 -63.96 -21.00
N GLY A 17 -18.93 -63.21 -20.03
CA GLY A 17 -20.30 -62.67 -20.06
C GLY A 17 -20.39 -61.46 -21.00
N PHE A 18 -21.25 -61.58 -22.00
CA PHE A 18 -21.64 -60.52 -22.93
C PHE A 18 -22.60 -59.57 -22.21
N PHE A 19 -22.12 -58.42 -21.73
CA PHE A 19 -22.99 -57.36 -21.20
C PHE A 19 -23.46 -56.45 -22.34
N LEU A 20 -24.72 -56.60 -22.72
CA LEU A 20 -25.48 -55.62 -23.49
C LEU A 20 -25.66 -54.37 -22.62
N PHE A 21 -24.81 -53.36 -22.81
CA PHE A 21 -25.06 -52.02 -22.29
C PHE A 21 -26.15 -51.36 -23.15
N GLY A 22 -27.37 -51.35 -22.63
CA GLY A 22 -28.42 -50.48 -23.13
C GLY A 22 -27.94 -49.04 -23.09
N HIS A 23 -27.85 -48.41 -24.26
CA HIS A 23 -27.74 -46.96 -24.37
C HIS A 23 -29.09 -46.36 -23.97
N SER A 24 -29.28 -46.17 -22.67
CA SER A 24 -30.25 -45.18 -22.20
C SER A 24 -29.72 -43.82 -22.64
N LEU A 25 -30.38 -43.25 -23.66
CA LEU A 25 -30.40 -41.83 -23.91
C LEU A 25 -30.96 -41.15 -22.65
N LEU A 26 -30.07 -40.87 -21.69
CA LEU A 26 -30.32 -39.86 -20.67
C LEU A 26 -30.33 -38.53 -21.42
N ALA A 27 -31.52 -38.11 -21.80
CA ALA A 27 -31.79 -36.70 -22.06
C ALA A 27 -31.25 -35.93 -20.84
N GLY A 28 -30.22 -35.11 -21.06
CA GLY A 28 -29.64 -34.29 -20.01
C GLY A 28 -30.76 -33.48 -19.35
N ALA A 29 -30.85 -33.57 -18.02
CA ALA A 29 -31.62 -32.60 -17.28
C ALA A 29 -31.08 -31.23 -17.67
N ASP A 30 -31.92 -30.41 -18.26
CA ASP A 30 -31.59 -29.03 -18.64
C ASP A 30 -31.05 -28.35 -17.39
N GLU A 31 -29.76 -27.96 -17.39
CA GLU A 31 -29.15 -27.28 -16.25
C GLU A 31 -29.78 -25.89 -16.16
N LYS A 32 -30.86 -25.78 -15.36
CA LYS A 32 -31.73 -24.60 -15.24
C LYS A 32 -30.95 -23.29 -15.11
N HIS A 33 -29.80 -23.32 -14.43
CA HIS A 33 -28.95 -22.16 -14.18
C HIS A 33 -27.48 -22.42 -14.49
N VAL A 34 -27.00 -21.80 -15.58
CA VAL A 34 -25.58 -21.86 -15.99
C VAL A 34 -25.02 -20.45 -16.13
N VAL A 35 -23.95 -20.17 -15.41
CA VAL A 35 -23.15 -18.95 -15.52
C VAL A 35 -21.86 -19.29 -16.25
N ARG A 36 -21.67 -18.69 -17.43
CA ARG A 36 -20.46 -18.85 -18.24
C ARG A 36 -19.47 -17.74 -17.87
N LEU A 37 -18.23 -18.12 -17.58
CA LEU A 37 -17.12 -17.17 -17.38
C LEU A 37 -16.50 -16.96 -18.76
N THR A 38 -16.75 -15.80 -19.35
CA THR A 38 -16.33 -15.48 -20.72
C THR A 38 -15.96 -14.02 -20.83
N ASN A 39 -14.81 -13.73 -21.44
CA ASN A 39 -14.23 -12.39 -21.54
C ASN A 39 -14.13 -11.68 -20.19
N ILE A 40 -13.69 -12.39 -19.14
CA ILE A 40 -13.53 -11.80 -17.79
C ILE A 40 -14.88 -11.28 -17.23
N GLU A 41 -15.97 -11.96 -17.56
CA GLU A 41 -17.32 -11.63 -17.09
C GLU A 41 -18.12 -12.88 -16.73
N PHE A 42 -18.92 -12.80 -15.66
CA PHE A 42 -19.94 -13.80 -15.37
C PHE A 42 -21.14 -13.57 -16.28
N ARG A 43 -21.59 -14.58 -17.03
CA ARG A 43 -22.71 -14.46 -17.97
C ARG A 43 -23.80 -15.51 -17.72
N PRO A 44 -24.98 -15.11 -17.22
CA PRO A 44 -25.36 -13.73 -16.88
C PRO A 44 -24.65 -13.22 -15.62
N ASN A 45 -24.44 -11.89 -15.53
CA ASN A 45 -23.86 -11.24 -14.33
C ASN A 45 -24.92 -10.89 -13.28
N ARG A 46 -26.21 -11.08 -13.60
CA ARG A 46 -27.35 -10.99 -12.70
C ARG A 46 -28.25 -12.20 -12.94
N LEU A 47 -28.42 -13.02 -11.91
CA LEU A 47 -29.18 -14.26 -12.00
C LEU A 47 -30.21 -14.33 -10.87
N LYS A 48 -31.47 -14.58 -11.22
CA LYS A 48 -32.50 -14.96 -10.26
C LYS A 48 -32.60 -16.47 -10.23
N VAL A 49 -32.58 -17.05 -9.03
CA VAL A 49 -32.76 -18.48 -8.80
C VAL A 49 -33.83 -18.70 -7.72
N ASP A 50 -34.34 -19.91 -7.59
CA ASP A 50 -35.19 -20.29 -6.46
C ASP A 50 -34.32 -20.93 -5.36
N VAL A 51 -34.76 -20.86 -4.11
CA VAL A 51 -34.07 -21.58 -3.01
C VAL A 51 -34.07 -23.07 -3.30
N GLY A 52 -32.90 -23.70 -3.15
CA GLY A 52 -32.63 -25.09 -3.49
C GLY A 52 -32.13 -25.31 -4.92
N ASP A 53 -32.14 -24.28 -5.78
CA ASP A 53 -31.57 -24.39 -7.12
C ASP A 53 -30.04 -24.53 -7.07
N SER A 54 -29.49 -25.34 -7.98
CA SER A 54 -28.05 -25.45 -8.22
C SER A 54 -27.63 -24.58 -9.39
N ILE A 55 -26.54 -23.83 -9.22
CA ILE A 55 -25.94 -22.96 -10.23
C ILE A 55 -24.61 -23.57 -10.66
N LYS A 56 -24.46 -23.80 -11.95
CA LYS A 56 -23.20 -24.25 -12.53
C LYS A 56 -22.41 -23.07 -13.10
N PHE A 57 -21.15 -22.99 -12.73
CA PHE A 57 -20.18 -22.05 -13.28
C PHE A 57 -19.24 -22.79 -14.20
N ILE A 58 -19.13 -22.35 -15.45
CA ILE A 58 -18.26 -22.98 -16.44
C ILE A 58 -17.28 -21.96 -17.02
N ASN A 59 -15.99 -22.29 -16.97
CA ASN A 59 -14.96 -21.47 -17.58
C ASN A 59 -14.92 -21.69 -19.10
N LYS A 60 -15.15 -20.62 -19.87
CA LYS A 60 -15.10 -20.62 -21.33
C LYS A 60 -13.94 -19.77 -21.88
N ASP A 61 -13.17 -19.14 -21.01
CA ASP A 61 -11.93 -18.46 -21.40
C ASP A 61 -10.76 -19.46 -21.42
N GLU A 62 -9.67 -19.10 -22.09
CA GLU A 62 -8.46 -19.92 -22.21
C GLU A 62 -7.56 -19.85 -20.96
N PHE A 63 -7.90 -19.00 -20.00
CA PHE A 63 -7.16 -18.79 -18.75
C PHE A 63 -8.04 -19.08 -17.53
N LYS A 64 -7.40 -19.25 -16.37
CA LYS A 64 -8.06 -19.70 -15.14
C LYS A 64 -8.95 -18.62 -14.56
N HIS A 65 -10.10 -19.02 -14.03
CA HIS A 65 -10.95 -18.17 -13.20
C HIS A 65 -11.16 -18.82 -11.85
N ASP A 66 -11.76 -18.09 -10.92
CA ASP A 66 -12.31 -18.65 -9.70
C ASP A 66 -13.72 -18.10 -9.45
N VAL A 67 -14.47 -18.84 -8.65
CA VAL A 67 -15.82 -18.48 -8.24
C VAL A 67 -15.83 -18.37 -6.73
N TYR A 68 -16.08 -17.17 -6.23
CA TYR A 68 -16.23 -16.86 -4.81
C TYR A 68 -17.59 -16.24 -4.58
N LEU A 69 -18.46 -16.93 -3.84
CA LEU A 69 -19.85 -16.52 -3.62
C LEU A 69 -20.07 -16.22 -2.14
N VAL A 70 -20.55 -15.02 -1.85
CA VAL A 70 -20.79 -14.55 -0.48
C VAL A 70 -22.13 -13.83 -0.39
N ARG A 71 -22.68 -13.74 0.83
CA ARG A 71 -23.85 -12.91 1.09
C ARG A 71 -23.52 -11.43 0.91
N THR A 72 -24.36 -10.71 0.16
CA THR A 72 -24.14 -9.27 -0.12
C THR A 72 -24.16 -8.44 1.15
N ALA A 73 -25.08 -8.75 2.07
CA ALA A 73 -25.19 -8.04 3.35
C ALA A 73 -24.09 -8.43 4.36
N ASN A 74 -23.34 -9.51 4.12
CA ASN A 74 -22.30 -9.99 5.02
C ASN A 74 -21.28 -10.84 4.23
N PRO A 75 -20.25 -10.23 3.63
CA PRO A 75 -19.25 -10.98 2.86
C PRO A 75 -18.45 -12.07 3.61
N ASN A 76 -18.55 -12.16 4.95
CA ASN A 76 -17.95 -13.23 5.76
C ASN A 76 -18.82 -14.50 5.75
N ASP A 77 -20.07 -14.37 5.32
CA ASP A 77 -20.98 -15.47 5.08
C ASP A 77 -20.72 -16.01 3.67
N VAL A 78 -19.81 -16.99 3.61
CA VAL A 78 -19.30 -17.56 2.37
C VAL A 78 -20.11 -18.79 2.01
N LEU A 79 -20.77 -18.75 0.86
CA LEU A 79 -21.53 -19.88 0.30
C LEU A 79 -20.64 -20.78 -0.55
N LEU A 80 -19.67 -20.20 -1.26
CA LEU A 80 -18.65 -20.93 -2.00
C LEU A 80 -17.32 -20.23 -1.80
N THR A 81 -16.37 -20.91 -1.17
CA THR A 81 -14.98 -20.43 -1.08
C THR A 81 -14.38 -20.32 -2.48
N ALA A 82 -13.42 -19.42 -2.66
CA ALA A 82 -12.78 -19.17 -3.95
C ALA A 82 -12.29 -20.50 -4.56
N THR A 83 -13.03 -20.97 -5.55
CA THR A 83 -12.79 -22.26 -6.18
C THR A 83 -12.29 -22.00 -7.59
N THR A 84 -11.00 -22.28 -7.82
CA THR A 84 -10.38 -22.12 -9.13
C THR A 84 -10.95 -23.12 -10.12
N ILE A 85 -11.16 -22.67 -11.36
CA ILE A 85 -11.72 -23.41 -12.48
C ILE A 85 -10.78 -23.25 -13.67
N GLU A 86 -10.18 -24.35 -14.11
CA GLU A 86 -9.34 -24.39 -15.31
C GLU A 86 -10.17 -24.16 -16.58
N SER A 87 -9.50 -23.86 -17.70
CA SER A 87 -10.20 -23.64 -18.98
C SER A 87 -11.03 -24.87 -19.36
N GLY A 88 -12.31 -24.65 -19.65
CA GLY A 88 -13.27 -25.70 -20.02
C GLY A 88 -13.89 -26.47 -18.85
N GLU A 89 -13.37 -26.31 -17.63
CA GLU A 89 -13.91 -26.97 -16.44
C GLU A 89 -15.11 -26.21 -15.83
N ALA A 90 -15.80 -26.86 -14.90
CA ALA A 90 -16.95 -26.29 -14.22
C ALA A 90 -17.00 -26.68 -12.74
N THR A 91 -17.64 -25.83 -11.93
CA THR A 91 -18.03 -26.12 -10.54
C THR A 91 -19.49 -25.74 -10.34
N SER A 92 -20.10 -26.23 -9.26
CA SER A 92 -21.50 -25.92 -8.93
C SER A 92 -21.68 -25.56 -7.46
N VAL A 93 -22.68 -24.74 -7.17
CA VAL A 93 -23.13 -24.41 -5.81
C VAL A 93 -24.65 -24.47 -5.74
N THR A 94 -25.19 -24.95 -4.63
CA THR A 94 -26.63 -24.92 -4.35
C THR A 94 -26.94 -23.76 -3.41
N ILE A 95 -27.98 -22.97 -3.73
CA ILE A 95 -28.39 -21.84 -2.90
C ILE A 95 -29.49 -22.31 -1.93
N GLU A 96 -29.11 -22.68 -0.71
CA GLU A 96 -30.03 -23.30 0.26
C GLU A 96 -30.86 -22.30 1.07
N GLU A 97 -30.63 -21.01 0.90
CA GLU A 97 -31.21 -19.96 1.74
C GLU A 97 -31.64 -18.74 0.94
N GLU A 98 -32.62 -18.01 1.47
CA GLU A 98 -33.05 -16.76 0.87
C GLU A 98 -32.00 -15.64 1.03
N GLY A 99 -31.82 -14.85 -0.02
CA GLY A 99 -31.07 -13.61 0.06
C GLY A 99 -30.54 -13.08 -1.27
N LEU A 100 -29.71 -12.03 -1.12
CA LEU A 100 -28.93 -11.44 -2.18
C LEU A 100 -27.45 -11.79 -1.98
N PHE A 101 -26.84 -12.37 -3.00
CA PHE A 101 -25.46 -12.85 -2.99
C PHE A 101 -24.63 -12.11 -4.02
N THR A 102 -23.36 -11.89 -3.70
CA THR A 102 -22.39 -11.31 -4.63
C THR A 102 -21.39 -12.37 -5.03
N LEU A 103 -21.22 -12.49 -6.34
CA LEU A 103 -20.28 -13.37 -6.98
C LEU A 103 -19.04 -12.58 -7.36
N TYR A 104 -17.87 -13.12 -7.05
CA TYR A 104 -16.57 -12.54 -7.37
C TYR A 104 -15.69 -13.56 -8.08
N CYS A 105 -14.85 -13.06 -8.98
CA CYS A 105 -13.59 -13.70 -9.34
C CYS A 105 -12.47 -12.92 -8.63
N THR A 106 -11.63 -13.60 -7.86
CA THR A 106 -10.50 -13.01 -7.15
C THR A 106 -9.22 -12.98 -7.99
N ILE A 107 -9.16 -13.80 -9.05
CA ILE A 107 -8.05 -13.79 -10.02
C ILE A 107 -8.11 -12.54 -10.91
N HIS A 108 -9.30 -12.13 -11.34
CA HIS A 108 -9.50 -10.98 -12.23
C HIS A 108 -10.31 -9.88 -11.55
N GLY A 109 -9.61 -8.82 -11.13
CA GLY A 109 -10.22 -7.66 -10.49
C GLY A 109 -11.32 -7.03 -11.36
N GLY A 110 -12.50 -6.80 -10.75
CA GLY A 110 -13.66 -6.18 -11.39
C GLY A 110 -14.68 -7.17 -11.96
N MET A 111 -14.33 -8.45 -12.13
CA MET A 111 -15.26 -9.49 -12.56
C MET A 111 -16.20 -9.87 -11.40
N ARG A 112 -17.47 -9.44 -11.51
CA ARG A 112 -18.47 -9.58 -10.45
C ARG A 112 -19.86 -9.87 -11.00
N GLY A 113 -20.70 -10.50 -10.18
CA GLY A 113 -22.10 -10.75 -10.47
C GLY A 113 -22.98 -10.71 -9.24
N LYS A 114 -24.30 -10.78 -9.44
CA LYS A 114 -25.30 -10.87 -8.38
C LYS A 114 -26.19 -12.09 -8.61
N ILE A 115 -26.45 -12.80 -7.53
CA ILE A 115 -27.46 -13.86 -7.49
C ILE A 115 -28.49 -13.45 -6.45
N THR A 116 -29.77 -13.57 -6.78
CA THR A 116 -30.86 -13.31 -5.83
C THR A 116 -31.84 -14.48 -5.84
N THR A 117 -32.35 -14.82 -4.67
CA THR A 117 -33.52 -15.72 -4.53
C THR A 117 -34.82 -14.95 -4.39
N THR A 118 -34.75 -13.62 -4.38
CA THR A 118 -35.90 -12.73 -4.23
C THR A 118 -36.18 -12.01 -5.55
N ASP A 119 -37.23 -11.20 -5.61
CA ASP A 119 -37.52 -10.36 -6.78
C ASP A 119 -36.65 -9.08 -6.86
N SER A 120 -35.70 -8.91 -5.93
CA SER A 120 -34.83 -7.73 -5.83
C SER A 120 -33.35 -8.09 -5.97
N PHE A 121 -32.61 -7.24 -6.68
CA PHE A 121 -31.14 -7.25 -6.69
C PHE A 121 -30.53 -6.20 -5.75
N GLU A 122 -31.37 -5.53 -4.98
CA GLU A 122 -31.02 -4.52 -4.00
C GLU A 122 -31.30 -5.03 -2.60
N LEU A 123 -30.43 -4.67 -1.65
CA LEU A 123 -30.67 -4.96 -0.23
C LEU A 123 -31.88 -4.18 0.28
N THR A 124 -32.67 -4.81 1.14
CA THR A 124 -33.69 -4.11 1.92
C THR A 124 -33.06 -3.13 2.90
N GLU A 125 -33.81 -2.11 3.34
CA GLU A 125 -33.32 -1.16 4.34
C GLU A 125 -32.92 -1.82 5.66
N GLU A 126 -33.56 -2.93 6.02
CA GLU A 126 -33.20 -3.71 7.20
C GLU A 126 -31.89 -4.47 6.99
N GLU A 127 -31.67 -5.08 5.82
CA GLU A 127 -30.41 -5.74 5.49
C GLU A 127 -29.25 -4.74 5.38
N LYS A 128 -29.49 -3.55 4.83
CA LYS A 128 -28.50 -2.46 4.83
C LYS A 128 -28.11 -2.07 6.25
N LYS A 129 -29.08 -1.93 7.16
CA LYS A 129 -28.82 -1.66 8.59
C LYS A 129 -28.05 -2.80 9.27
N ARG A 130 -28.39 -4.06 8.97
CA ARG A 130 -27.68 -5.23 9.51
C ARG A 130 -26.25 -5.37 8.95
N ALA A 131 -26.04 -5.08 7.67
CA ALA A 131 -24.74 -5.05 7.02
C ALA A 131 -23.85 -3.95 7.61
N ALA A 132 -24.41 -2.76 7.84
CA ALA A 132 -23.71 -1.68 8.53
C ALA A 132 -23.34 -2.05 9.98
N ALA A 133 -24.12 -2.92 10.63
CA ALA A 133 -23.86 -3.39 12.00
C ALA A 133 -22.80 -4.50 12.08
N LYS A 134 -22.60 -5.31 11.02
CA LYS A 134 -21.50 -6.29 10.91
C LYS A 134 -20.45 -5.75 9.95
N LYS A 135 -19.46 -5.05 10.48
CA LYS A 135 -18.33 -4.45 9.74
C LYS A 135 -17.49 -5.54 9.05
N VAL A 136 -17.95 -6.02 7.90
CA VAL A 136 -17.30 -7.08 7.15
C VAL A 136 -16.54 -6.47 5.99
N LEU A 137 -15.23 -6.57 6.06
CA LEU A 137 -14.31 -5.93 5.12
C LEU A 137 -14.09 -6.84 3.90
N PRO A 138 -14.13 -6.30 2.66
CA PRO A 138 -13.77 -7.05 1.46
C PRO A 138 -12.36 -7.68 1.56
N PRO A 139 -12.08 -8.86 0.95
CA PRO A 139 -10.77 -9.52 1.05
C PRO A 139 -9.56 -8.64 0.70
N ILE A 140 -9.73 -7.74 -0.28
CA ILE A 140 -8.70 -6.76 -0.69
C ILE A 140 -8.25 -5.83 0.44
N VAL A 141 -9.10 -5.60 1.46
CA VAL A 141 -8.74 -4.84 2.67
C VAL A 141 -7.69 -5.58 3.48
N LYS A 142 -7.78 -6.92 3.56
CA LYS A 142 -6.78 -7.75 4.23
C LYS A 142 -5.46 -7.75 3.47
N THR A 143 -5.50 -7.83 2.14
CA THR A 143 -4.30 -7.67 1.29
C THR A 143 -3.65 -6.30 1.52
N GLY A 144 -4.45 -5.23 1.58
CA GLY A 144 -3.96 -3.89 1.87
C GLY A 144 -3.33 -3.77 3.26
N GLU A 145 -3.94 -4.41 4.26
CA GLU A 145 -3.36 -4.49 5.60
C GLU A 145 -1.99 -5.19 5.57
N GLU A 146 -1.91 -6.38 4.98
CA GLU A 146 -0.67 -7.15 4.89
C GLU A 146 0.44 -6.37 4.17
N LEU A 147 0.12 -5.66 3.07
CA LEU A 147 1.07 -4.79 2.38
C LEU A 147 1.52 -3.63 3.26
N PHE A 148 0.60 -2.92 3.92
CA PHE A 148 0.89 -1.76 4.76
C PHE A 148 1.90 -2.08 5.88
N TRP A 149 1.74 -3.24 6.51
CA TRP A 149 2.56 -3.68 7.63
C TRP A 149 3.81 -4.47 7.23
N ASN A 150 3.98 -4.82 5.94
CA ASN A 150 5.12 -5.61 5.48
C ASN A 150 5.76 -4.98 4.22
N GLU A 151 5.43 -5.48 3.02
CA GLU A 151 6.15 -5.17 1.77
C GLU A 151 6.20 -3.68 1.44
N ALA A 152 5.11 -2.94 1.69
CA ALA A 152 5.04 -1.51 1.41
C ALA A 152 5.72 -0.65 2.50
N GLN A 153 6.05 -1.26 3.66
CA GLN A 153 6.73 -0.63 4.80
C GLN A 153 6.10 0.70 5.28
N CYS A 154 4.81 0.94 4.99
CA CYS A 154 4.12 2.17 5.35
C CYS A 154 4.15 2.41 6.87
N HIS A 155 4.11 1.33 7.65
CA HIS A 155 4.17 1.36 9.11
C HIS A 155 5.47 1.94 9.71
N GLN A 156 6.57 1.98 8.94
CA GLN A 156 7.82 2.58 9.39
C GLN A 156 7.73 4.11 9.50
N CYS A 157 6.78 4.71 8.77
CA CYS A 157 6.54 6.15 8.82
C CYS A 157 5.19 6.48 9.46
N HIS A 158 4.16 5.66 9.26
CA HIS A 158 2.80 5.93 9.72
C HIS A 158 2.33 4.95 10.79
N GLN A 159 1.77 5.49 11.88
CA GLN A 159 1.01 4.72 12.86
C GLN A 159 -0.45 4.55 12.46
N ILE A 160 -1.09 3.49 12.96
CA ILE A 160 -2.55 3.34 12.98
C ILE A 160 -2.96 2.99 14.42
N GLY A 161 -3.73 3.87 15.04
CA GLY A 161 -3.96 3.85 16.49
C GLY A 161 -2.63 3.97 17.22
N ASP A 162 -2.44 3.06 18.16
CA ASP A 162 -1.18 2.90 18.89
C ASP A 162 -0.25 1.83 18.27
N ARG A 163 -0.60 1.31 17.08
CA ARG A 163 0.19 0.27 16.39
C ARG A 163 1.20 0.92 15.44
N GLY A 164 2.45 0.45 15.54
CA GLY A 164 3.58 0.88 14.72
C GLY A 164 4.47 1.92 15.40
N ASP A 165 5.72 2.02 14.97
CA ASP A 165 6.72 2.94 15.53
C ASP A 165 6.95 4.18 14.65
N GLY A 166 6.16 4.32 13.57
CA GLY A 166 6.28 5.38 12.58
C GLY A 166 5.85 6.74 13.14
N ILE A 167 6.83 7.59 13.46
CA ILE A 167 6.63 8.98 13.92
C ILE A 167 6.87 10.03 12.83
N ARG A 168 7.21 9.60 11.61
CA ARG A 168 7.59 10.52 10.51
C ARG A 168 6.39 11.03 9.72
N GLY A 169 5.38 10.20 9.55
CA GLY A 169 4.14 10.53 8.88
C GLY A 169 2.99 10.69 9.88
N PRO A 170 1.88 11.33 9.48
CA PRO A 170 0.71 11.46 10.33
C PRO A 170 0.14 10.11 10.73
N ASN A 171 -0.37 10.03 11.96
CA ASN A 171 -1.16 8.89 12.40
C ASN A 171 -2.41 8.74 11.50
N LEU A 172 -2.60 7.54 10.97
CA LEU A 172 -3.63 7.17 10.00
C LEU A 172 -4.83 6.46 10.65
N SER A 173 -4.92 6.45 11.98
CA SER A 173 -6.21 6.22 12.67
C SER A 173 -7.29 7.03 11.98
N ASP A 174 -8.48 6.45 11.79
CA ASP A 174 -9.65 7.13 11.22
C ASP A 174 -9.47 7.82 9.84
N ILE A 175 -8.37 7.57 9.11
CA ILE A 175 -8.08 8.29 7.86
C ILE A 175 -9.17 8.11 6.80
N GLY A 176 -9.85 6.96 6.79
CA GLY A 176 -11.03 6.72 5.94
C GLY A 176 -12.16 7.72 6.22
N PHE A 177 -12.37 8.09 7.49
CA PHE A 177 -13.33 9.13 7.89
C PHE A 177 -12.81 10.54 7.60
N ARG A 178 -11.56 10.87 7.96
CA ARG A 178 -10.98 12.21 7.76
C ARG A 178 -10.78 12.58 6.30
N SER A 179 -10.60 11.59 5.42
CA SER A 179 -10.35 11.79 3.99
C SER A 179 -11.38 12.70 3.33
N ARG A 180 -12.67 12.59 3.69
CA ARG A 180 -13.75 13.42 3.11
C ARG A 180 -13.60 14.90 3.41
N PHE A 181 -13.24 15.26 4.64
CA PHE A 181 -13.09 16.66 5.05
C PHE A 181 -11.83 17.28 4.42
N ARG A 182 -10.78 16.46 4.22
CA ARG A 182 -9.59 16.89 3.48
C ARG A 182 -9.90 17.09 2.00
N ALA A 183 -10.67 16.20 1.39
CA ALA A 183 -11.14 16.35 0.02
C ALA A 183 -11.94 17.65 -0.17
N GLU A 184 -12.90 17.94 0.72
CA GLU A 184 -13.69 19.18 0.70
C GLU A 184 -12.80 20.43 0.79
N LYS A 185 -11.81 20.44 1.70
CA LYS A 185 -10.86 21.56 1.83
C LYS A 185 -10.02 21.78 0.57
N LEU A 186 -9.74 20.72 -0.17
CA LEU A 186 -8.90 20.74 -1.37
C LEU A 186 -9.69 20.88 -2.68
N GLY A 187 -11.02 20.90 -2.61
CA GLY A 187 -11.87 20.91 -3.79
C GLY A 187 -11.83 19.62 -4.61
N LEU A 188 -11.47 18.49 -3.99
CA LEU A 188 -11.53 17.16 -4.60
C LEU A 188 -12.96 16.60 -4.52
N ALA A 189 -13.32 15.71 -5.45
CA ALA A 189 -14.68 15.20 -5.54
C ALA A 189 -15.03 14.19 -4.43
N SER A 190 -14.05 13.52 -3.83
CA SER A 190 -14.29 12.55 -2.76
C SER A 190 -13.09 12.30 -1.84
N GLY A 191 -13.36 11.73 -0.67
CA GLY A 191 -12.31 11.20 0.21
C GLY A 191 -11.46 10.13 -0.46
N THR A 192 -12.02 9.35 -1.39
CA THR A 192 -11.26 8.37 -2.19
C THR A 192 -10.26 9.06 -3.11
N GLU A 193 -10.64 10.16 -3.78
CA GLU A 193 -9.70 10.95 -4.58
C GLU A 193 -8.58 11.55 -3.71
N TYR A 194 -8.91 11.99 -2.50
CA TYR A 194 -7.89 12.44 -1.55
C TYR A 194 -6.88 11.33 -1.22
N LEU A 195 -7.34 10.10 -0.97
CA LEU A 195 -6.46 8.97 -0.69
C LEU A 195 -5.61 8.58 -1.92
N ILE A 196 -6.20 8.60 -3.12
CA ILE A 196 -5.49 8.36 -4.38
C ILE A 196 -4.39 9.42 -4.56
N GLN A 197 -4.74 10.71 -4.45
CA GLN A 197 -3.77 11.80 -4.58
C GLN A 197 -2.68 11.71 -3.53
N SER A 198 -3.02 11.42 -2.26
CA SER A 198 -2.02 11.31 -1.18
C SER A 198 -0.98 10.21 -1.44
N ILE A 199 -1.36 9.15 -2.14
CA ILE A 199 -0.46 8.02 -2.45
C ILE A 199 0.32 8.23 -3.75
N LEU A 200 -0.34 8.76 -4.79
CA LEU A 200 0.30 8.96 -6.10
C LEU A 200 1.12 10.25 -6.17
N GLU A 201 0.71 11.28 -5.42
CA GLU A 201 1.23 12.64 -5.44
C GLU A 201 1.34 13.17 -3.99
N PRO A 202 2.15 12.55 -3.12
CA PRO A 202 2.21 12.87 -1.69
C PRO A 202 2.57 14.35 -1.39
N SER A 203 3.25 15.02 -2.32
CA SER A 203 3.61 16.43 -2.22
C SER A 203 2.47 17.40 -2.59
N ALA A 204 1.36 16.91 -3.17
CA ALA A 204 0.24 17.76 -3.56
C ALA A 204 -0.48 18.39 -2.37
N TYR A 205 -0.45 17.72 -1.21
CA TYR A 205 -0.97 18.26 0.04
C TYR A 205 -0.15 17.75 1.23
N LEU A 206 0.52 18.69 1.91
CA LEU A 206 1.22 18.42 3.15
C LEU A 206 0.32 18.77 4.34
N VAL A 207 0.13 17.81 5.23
CA VAL A 207 -0.54 18.06 6.51
C VAL A 207 0.36 18.98 7.34
N GLU A 208 -0.26 19.94 8.02
CA GLU A 208 0.43 20.85 8.94
C GLU A 208 1.31 20.08 9.94
N ALA A 209 2.47 20.64 10.27
CA ALA A 209 3.55 20.02 11.07
C ALA A 209 4.28 18.83 10.44
N TYR A 210 3.88 18.35 9.25
CA TYR A 210 4.59 17.29 8.53
C TYR A 210 5.42 17.84 7.36
N THR A 211 6.51 17.14 7.06
CA THR A 211 7.45 17.38 5.97
C THR A 211 7.03 16.59 4.73
N ASN A 212 7.56 16.96 3.55
CA ASN A 212 7.37 16.20 2.31
C ASN A 212 8.23 14.91 2.30
N ASP A 213 8.06 14.05 3.30
CA ASP A 213 8.90 12.87 3.50
C ASP A 213 8.34 11.58 2.91
N MET A 214 7.07 11.59 2.51
CA MET A 214 6.42 10.42 1.92
C MET A 214 6.93 10.17 0.49
N ALA A 215 7.44 8.96 0.27
CA ALA A 215 7.98 8.56 -1.02
C ALA A 215 6.89 8.33 -2.06
N THR A 216 7.25 8.48 -3.33
CA THR A 216 6.41 8.06 -4.46
C THR A 216 6.28 6.54 -4.47
N VAL A 217 5.11 6.02 -4.10
CA VAL A 217 4.96 4.60 -3.72
C VAL A 217 5.11 3.61 -4.88
N TYR A 218 4.89 4.05 -6.13
CA TYR A 218 5.01 3.22 -7.34
C TYR A 218 6.43 3.25 -7.93
N GLN A 219 7.40 3.73 -7.15
CA GLN A 219 8.81 3.72 -7.51
C GLN A 219 9.61 2.99 -6.42
N PRO A 220 10.76 2.38 -6.75
CA PRO A 220 11.70 1.92 -5.74
C PRO A 220 11.96 3.03 -4.71
N PRO A 221 12.13 2.73 -3.42
CA PRO A 221 12.26 1.40 -2.84
C PRO A 221 10.93 0.68 -2.53
N ILE A 222 9.77 1.34 -2.65
CA ILE A 222 8.46 0.74 -2.31
C ILE A 222 7.89 -0.06 -3.49
N ASP A 223 7.97 0.49 -4.70
CA ASP A 223 7.70 -0.20 -5.98
C ASP A 223 6.33 -0.90 -6.10
N LEU A 224 5.26 -0.26 -5.61
CA LEU A 224 3.90 -0.81 -5.69
C LEU A 224 3.30 -0.71 -7.09
N ASN A 225 2.68 -1.79 -7.54
CA ASN A 225 1.84 -1.78 -8.74
C ASN A 225 0.41 -1.25 -8.45
N GLU A 226 -0.37 -1.04 -9.51
CA GLU A 226 -1.74 -0.50 -9.42
C GLU A 226 -2.65 -1.29 -8.46
N GLN A 227 -2.58 -2.63 -8.49
CA GLN A 227 -3.42 -3.49 -7.65
C GLN A 227 -3.02 -3.41 -6.17
N GLN A 228 -1.72 -3.35 -5.90
CA GLN A 228 -1.22 -3.13 -4.54
C GLN A 228 -1.64 -1.76 -4.01
N ILE A 229 -1.60 -0.72 -4.84
CA ILE A 229 -2.07 0.62 -4.46
C ILE A 229 -3.58 0.61 -4.17
N LYS A 230 -4.39 -0.04 -5.02
CA LYS A 230 -5.83 -0.24 -4.77
C LYS A 230 -6.09 -0.96 -3.45
N ALA A 231 -5.30 -1.97 -3.11
CA ALA A 231 -5.41 -2.68 -1.86
C ALA A 231 -5.08 -1.79 -0.64
N ILE A 232 -3.98 -1.03 -0.70
CA ILE A 232 -3.63 -0.05 0.34
C ILE A 232 -4.75 0.98 0.54
N ILE A 233 -5.27 1.58 -0.53
CA ILE A 233 -6.37 2.57 -0.43
C ILE A 233 -7.61 1.94 0.20
N SER A 234 -7.95 0.71 -0.17
CA SER A 234 -9.08 -0.02 0.42
C SER A 234 -8.88 -0.25 1.93
N TYR A 235 -7.65 -0.56 2.35
CA TYR A 235 -7.31 -0.67 3.77
C TYR A 235 -7.39 0.67 4.50
N LEU A 236 -6.91 1.76 3.90
CA LEU A 236 -7.01 3.10 4.48
C LEU A 236 -8.46 3.57 4.60
N GLN A 237 -9.31 3.31 3.60
CA GLN A 237 -10.75 3.55 3.69
C GLN A 237 -11.37 2.82 4.89
N SER A 238 -10.95 1.57 5.16
CA SER A 238 -11.47 0.79 6.29
C SER A 238 -11.14 1.36 7.67
N GLN A 239 -10.14 2.25 7.75
CA GLN A 239 -9.81 3.00 8.97
C GLN A 239 -10.85 4.10 9.21
N GLY A 240 -12.04 3.72 9.64
CA GLY A 240 -13.13 4.63 10.02
C GLY A 240 -14.06 5.10 8.88
N GLY A 241 -13.76 4.77 7.62
CA GLY A 241 -14.60 5.07 6.47
C GLY A 241 -15.35 3.85 5.92
N GLN A 242 -16.16 4.08 4.87
CA GLN A 242 -16.76 3.03 4.06
C GLN A 242 -15.74 2.60 2.99
N VAL A 243 -15.53 1.29 2.86
CA VAL A 243 -14.68 0.74 1.79
C VAL A 243 -15.47 0.76 0.49
N ASP A 244 -14.92 1.45 -0.48
CA ASP A 244 -15.48 1.65 -1.80
C ASP A 244 -14.35 1.45 -2.82
N THR A 245 -14.24 0.23 -3.32
CA THR A 245 -13.20 -0.13 -4.28
C THR A 245 -13.51 0.28 -5.70
N TRP A 246 -14.76 0.64 -6.01
CA TRP A 246 -15.17 1.06 -7.35
C TRP A 246 -14.85 2.54 -7.58
N ALA A 247 -14.84 3.35 -6.52
CA ALA A 247 -14.36 4.72 -6.55
C ALA A 247 -12.82 4.84 -6.65
N ILE A 248 -12.08 3.73 -6.49
CA ILE A 248 -10.61 3.74 -6.62
C ILE A 248 -10.22 3.64 -8.10
N ASP A 249 -10.31 4.77 -8.80
CA ASP A 249 -9.90 4.90 -10.19
C ASP A 249 -8.48 5.50 -10.27
N ILE A 250 -7.52 4.68 -10.67
CA ILE A 250 -6.13 5.09 -10.82
C ILE A 250 -5.86 5.31 -12.30
N ASP A 251 -5.55 6.55 -12.66
CA ASP A 251 -5.02 6.83 -13.99
C ASP A 251 -3.64 6.16 -14.13
N ALA A 252 -3.59 5.05 -14.88
CA ALA A 252 -2.36 4.31 -15.13
C ALA A 252 -1.25 5.17 -15.77
N LYS A 253 -1.59 6.32 -16.37
CA LYS A 253 -0.59 7.28 -16.85
C LYS A 253 0.16 7.97 -15.71
N LYS A 254 -0.46 8.15 -14.54
CA LYS A 254 0.21 8.66 -13.34
C LYS A 254 1.20 7.65 -12.75
N LEU A 255 1.04 6.36 -13.07
CA LEU A 255 1.99 5.30 -12.73
C LEU A 255 3.17 5.24 -13.70
N GLN A 256 3.25 6.13 -14.71
CA GLN A 256 4.40 6.18 -15.60
C GLN A 256 5.66 6.53 -14.81
N THR A 257 6.62 5.62 -14.85
CA THR A 257 7.89 5.72 -14.13
C THR A 257 8.69 6.94 -14.61
N LYS A 258 9.15 7.78 -13.68
CA LYS A 258 10.42 8.53 -13.88
C LYS A 258 11.53 7.49 -14.18
N PRO A 259 12.64 7.85 -14.87
CA PRO A 259 13.44 6.92 -15.66
C PRO A 259 13.71 5.56 -14.99
N THR A 260 13.30 4.46 -15.63
CA THR A 260 13.58 3.10 -15.16
C THR A 260 15.06 2.76 -15.17
N MET A 261 15.86 3.48 -15.96
CA MET A 261 17.31 3.37 -15.94
C MET A 261 17.89 4.30 -14.88
N ASN A 262 18.36 3.73 -13.77
CA ASN A 262 19.19 4.45 -12.81
C ASN A 262 20.57 4.72 -13.44
N PRO A 263 20.91 5.97 -13.81
CA PRO A 263 22.20 6.30 -14.42
C PRO A 263 23.36 6.18 -13.41
N PHE A 264 23.05 6.16 -12.12
CA PHE A 264 24.00 6.05 -11.00
C PHE A 264 24.23 4.60 -10.54
N LYS A 265 23.60 3.61 -11.18
CA LYS A 265 23.70 2.19 -10.78
C LYS A 265 25.14 1.64 -10.76
N ASN A 266 26.02 2.21 -11.57
CA ASN A 266 27.43 1.82 -11.69
C ASN A 266 28.36 2.62 -10.75
N GLY A 267 27.81 3.41 -9.83
CA GLY A 267 28.59 4.08 -8.81
C GLY A 267 29.25 3.09 -7.84
N ASP A 268 30.36 3.52 -7.24
CA ASP A 268 31.05 2.81 -6.18
C ASP A 268 30.71 3.44 -4.81
N PRO A 269 30.06 2.69 -3.90
CA PRO A 269 29.63 3.23 -2.61
C PRO A 269 30.80 3.60 -1.69
N GLU A 270 31.97 2.96 -1.79
CA GLU A 270 33.11 3.31 -0.94
C GLU A 270 33.72 4.64 -1.38
N ARG A 271 33.85 4.86 -2.69
CA ARG A 271 34.24 6.18 -3.22
C ARG A 271 33.19 7.25 -2.90
N GLY A 272 31.91 6.88 -2.97
CA GLY A 272 30.80 7.76 -2.61
C GLY A 272 30.86 8.25 -1.17
N LYS A 273 31.26 7.38 -0.24
CA LYS A 273 31.48 7.74 1.17
C LYS A 273 32.64 8.71 1.35
N THR A 274 33.73 8.54 0.60
CA THR A 274 34.84 9.51 0.57
C THR A 274 34.36 10.86 0.06
N ILE A 275 33.62 10.88 -1.07
CA ILE A 275 33.05 12.10 -1.64
C ILE A 275 32.10 12.79 -0.66
N PHE A 276 31.23 12.05 0.01
CA PHE A 276 30.34 12.60 1.05
C PHE A 276 31.13 13.37 2.10
N THR A 277 32.24 12.79 2.56
CA THR A 277 33.12 13.41 3.56
C THR A 277 33.82 14.66 3.00
N ASP A 278 34.45 14.54 1.85
CA ASP A 278 35.27 15.59 1.24
C ASP A 278 34.43 16.78 0.76
N ALA A 279 33.19 16.53 0.34
CA ALA A 279 32.22 17.56 -0.07
C ALA A 279 31.59 18.31 1.12
N GLY A 280 31.99 17.98 2.35
CA GLY A 280 31.55 18.65 3.57
C GLY A 280 30.18 18.23 4.08
N CYS A 281 29.54 17.21 3.51
CA CYS A 281 28.20 16.76 3.93
C CYS A 281 28.08 16.42 5.44
N PRO A 282 29.11 15.86 6.12
CA PRO A 282 29.09 15.63 7.56
C PRO A 282 28.92 16.89 8.41
N SER A 283 29.13 18.09 7.86
CA SER A 283 28.90 19.34 8.59
C SER A 283 27.43 19.57 8.91
N CYS A 284 26.50 18.86 8.27
CA CYS A 284 25.06 18.95 8.51
C CYS A 284 24.38 17.60 8.68
N HIS A 285 24.86 16.54 8.02
CA HIS A 285 24.20 15.25 7.94
C HIS A 285 24.93 14.15 8.70
N THR A 286 24.16 13.31 9.40
CA THR A 286 24.65 12.08 10.04
C THR A 286 24.28 10.87 9.17
N THR A 287 25.17 9.88 9.07
CA THR A 287 24.97 8.69 8.22
C THR A 287 25.08 7.36 8.94
N LYS A 288 25.48 7.35 10.23
CA LYS A 288 25.48 6.13 11.04
C LYS A 288 24.62 6.27 12.30
N PRO A 289 23.97 5.18 12.74
CA PRO A 289 23.25 5.18 14.00
C PRO A 289 24.19 5.52 15.17
N GLY A 290 23.70 6.30 16.12
CA GLY A 290 24.45 6.62 17.34
C GLY A 290 25.63 7.58 17.16
N GLU A 291 25.93 8.04 15.94
CA GLU A 291 26.90 9.12 15.74
C GLU A 291 26.37 10.42 16.36
N LYS A 292 27.30 11.22 16.90
CA LYS A 292 26.96 12.56 17.39
C LYS A 292 26.36 13.35 16.23
N LYS A 293 25.14 13.86 16.42
CA LYS A 293 24.50 14.75 15.44
C LYS A 293 25.43 15.91 15.12
N SER A 294 25.43 16.32 13.85
CA SER A 294 26.23 17.45 13.42
C SER A 294 25.93 18.72 14.23
N SER A 295 26.92 19.61 14.35
CA SER A 295 26.78 20.93 14.97
C SER A 295 25.88 21.86 14.17
N THR A 296 25.87 21.74 12.84
CA THR A 296 24.89 22.41 11.97
C THR A 296 23.71 21.48 11.72
N ALA A 297 22.49 22.01 11.80
CA ALA A 297 21.29 21.20 11.65
C ALA A 297 21.01 20.85 10.18
N GLY A 298 21.01 19.55 9.87
CA GLY A 298 20.50 18.97 8.63
C GLY A 298 19.76 17.64 8.89
N PRO A 299 18.97 17.15 7.92
CA PRO A 299 18.30 15.86 8.03
C PRO A 299 19.26 14.71 8.33
N ASP A 300 18.80 13.78 9.18
CA ASP A 300 19.51 12.52 9.42
C ASP A 300 19.37 11.60 8.20
N LEU A 301 20.50 11.14 7.65
CA LEU A 301 20.57 10.32 6.45
C LEU A 301 20.83 8.84 6.73
N THR A 302 20.92 8.43 8.00
CA THR A 302 21.29 7.06 8.42
C THR A 302 20.47 5.96 7.77
N ALA A 303 19.19 6.24 7.47
CA ALA A 303 18.28 5.30 6.83
C ALA A 303 17.74 5.80 5.47
N ILE A 304 18.32 6.86 4.89
CA ILE A 304 17.75 7.54 3.72
C ILE A 304 17.50 6.61 2.52
N GLY A 305 18.39 5.64 2.30
CA GLY A 305 18.29 4.64 1.23
C GLY A 305 17.21 3.57 1.44
N ALA A 306 16.59 3.50 2.63
CA ALA A 306 15.45 2.63 2.87
C ALA A 306 14.14 3.19 2.30
N PHE A 307 14.02 4.52 2.19
CA PHE A 307 12.75 5.17 1.81
C PHE A 307 12.88 6.21 0.68
N ARG A 308 14.09 6.63 0.29
CA ARG A 308 14.30 7.52 -0.87
C ARG A 308 15.00 6.82 -2.01
N ASN A 309 14.65 7.24 -3.22
CA ASN A 309 15.12 6.64 -4.46
C ASN A 309 16.22 7.48 -5.12
N TRP A 310 16.86 6.92 -6.14
CA TRP A 310 18.00 7.60 -6.78
C TRP A 310 17.60 8.95 -7.39
N THR A 311 16.38 9.08 -7.92
CA THR A 311 15.91 10.36 -8.50
C THR A 311 15.82 11.44 -7.42
N TRP A 312 15.20 11.13 -6.29
CA TRP A 312 15.06 12.07 -5.18
C TRP A 312 16.42 12.42 -4.56
N LEU A 313 17.29 11.41 -4.38
CA LEU A 313 18.63 11.62 -3.85
C LEU A 313 19.47 12.52 -4.77
N ALA A 314 19.41 12.29 -6.07
CA ALA A 314 20.14 13.09 -7.05
C ALA A 314 19.59 14.51 -7.16
N GLU A 315 18.26 14.67 -7.19
CA GLU A 315 17.60 15.97 -7.22
C GLU A 315 17.93 16.78 -5.95
N SER A 316 17.89 16.15 -4.78
CA SER A 316 18.24 16.82 -3.51
C SER A 316 19.67 17.34 -3.46
N VAL A 317 20.61 16.67 -4.15
CA VAL A 317 22.01 17.10 -4.21
C VAL A 317 22.24 18.15 -5.30
N ILE A 318 21.62 17.97 -6.47
CA ILE A 318 21.81 18.83 -7.65
C ILE A 318 21.02 20.14 -7.49
N ASP A 319 19.79 20.06 -7.01
CA ASP A 319 18.88 21.17 -6.76
C ASP A 319 18.24 21.04 -5.37
N PRO A 320 18.95 21.45 -4.30
CA PRO A 320 18.42 21.37 -2.94
C PRO A 320 17.24 22.32 -2.67
N ASN A 321 16.87 23.19 -3.63
CA ASN A 321 15.68 24.04 -3.53
C ASN A 321 14.44 23.40 -4.20
N ALA A 322 14.61 22.36 -5.02
CA ALA A 322 13.50 21.65 -5.66
C ALA A 322 12.48 21.12 -4.63
N GLU A 323 12.97 20.65 -3.49
CA GLU A 323 12.15 20.17 -2.38
C GLU A 323 12.82 20.50 -1.04
N ILE A 324 12.14 21.28 -0.20
CA ILE A 324 12.58 21.60 1.16
C ILE A 324 11.51 21.12 2.14
N GLY A 325 11.88 20.16 3.01
CA GLY A 325 11.00 19.72 4.08
C GLY A 325 10.60 20.90 4.98
N SER A 326 9.33 20.97 5.38
CA SER A 326 8.78 22.03 6.24
C SER A 326 9.65 22.33 7.46
N ASN A 327 10.07 21.29 8.21
CA ASN A 327 10.95 21.40 9.38
C ASN A 327 12.43 21.72 9.07
N TRP A 328 12.79 21.88 7.79
CA TRP A 328 14.14 22.23 7.34
C TRP A 328 14.17 23.57 6.61
N ARG A 329 13.07 24.32 6.65
CA ARG A 329 13.04 25.71 6.20
C ARG A 329 13.72 26.60 7.21
N TYR A 330 14.72 27.33 6.74
CA TYR A 330 15.42 28.30 7.56
C TYR A 330 14.47 29.45 7.93
N THR A 331 14.49 29.85 9.19
CA THR A 331 13.45 30.70 9.78
C THR A 331 14.11 31.79 10.61
N THR A 332 13.60 33.01 10.43
CA THR A 332 13.94 34.17 11.25
C THR A 332 12.74 34.52 12.13
N VAL A 333 12.93 34.43 13.44
CA VAL A 333 11.93 34.86 14.43
C VAL A 333 12.27 36.28 14.87
N PHE A 334 11.33 37.20 14.68
CA PHE A 334 11.46 38.58 15.14
C PHE A 334 10.68 38.73 16.45
N LEU A 335 11.38 39.05 17.52
CA LEU A 335 10.79 39.22 18.85
C LEU A 335 10.31 40.65 19.06
N LYS A 336 9.24 40.80 19.82
CA LYS A 336 8.76 42.10 20.28
C LYS A 336 9.83 42.74 21.19
N PRO A 337 10.01 44.07 21.14
CA PRO A 337 10.93 44.77 22.02
C PRO A 337 10.50 44.63 23.48
N GLU A 338 11.47 44.59 24.40
CA GLU A 338 11.24 44.43 25.84
C GLU A 338 10.63 45.69 26.49
N SER A 339 10.60 46.82 25.79
CA SER A 339 10.00 48.08 26.25
C SER A 339 9.54 48.95 25.08
N ASP A 340 8.61 49.86 25.35
CA ASP A 340 8.09 50.82 24.37
C ASP A 340 9.16 51.88 24.06
N GLY A 341 10.01 51.61 23.07
CA GLY A 341 11.10 52.50 22.65
C GLY A 341 11.68 52.15 21.27
N PHE A 342 12.56 53.00 20.75
CA PHE A 342 13.30 52.80 19.49
C PHE A 342 14.41 51.74 19.64
N GLN A 343 14.04 50.51 20.00
CA GLN A 343 14.96 49.38 20.03
C GLN A 343 14.93 48.61 18.71
N SER A 344 16.09 48.14 18.27
CA SER A 344 16.18 47.21 17.14
C SER A 344 15.50 45.89 17.48
N GLU A 345 14.73 45.34 16.55
CA GLU A 345 14.10 44.03 16.70
C GLU A 345 15.15 42.96 17.00
N LYS A 346 14.97 42.20 18.09
CA LYS A 346 15.81 41.03 18.36
C LYS A 346 15.41 39.91 17.41
N THR A 347 16.38 39.39 16.68
CA THR A 347 16.19 38.29 15.73
C THR A 347 16.86 37.02 16.22
N VAL A 348 16.20 35.89 16.01
CA VAL A 348 16.77 34.57 16.25
C VAL A 348 16.61 33.73 14.99
N PHE A 349 17.68 33.07 14.57
CA PHE A 349 17.73 32.29 13.33
C PHE A 349 17.86 30.80 13.64
N GLY A 350 17.16 29.98 12.88
CA GLY A 350 17.22 28.53 13.01
C GLY A 350 16.37 27.82 11.96
N PHE A 351 16.01 26.58 12.22
CA PHE A 351 15.08 25.81 11.38
C PHE A 351 13.76 25.63 12.11
N VAL A 352 12.63 25.87 11.45
CA VAL A 352 11.32 25.75 12.09
C VAL A 352 11.10 24.33 12.64
N ARG A 353 10.50 24.23 13.82
CA ARG A 353 9.97 22.99 14.41
C ARG A 353 8.50 23.12 14.70
N GLU A 354 8.05 24.32 15.08
CA GLU A 354 6.65 24.63 15.35
C GLU A 354 6.40 26.11 15.11
N ASN A 355 5.22 26.45 14.60
CA ASN A 355 4.82 27.81 14.29
C ASN A 355 3.30 27.95 14.40
N THR A 356 2.81 28.08 15.64
CA THR A 356 1.39 28.31 15.95
C THR A 356 1.19 29.72 16.53
N GLU A 357 -0.06 30.09 16.80
CA GLU A 357 -0.36 31.38 17.47
C GLU A 357 0.12 31.39 18.93
N GLU A 358 0.17 30.23 19.58
CA GLU A 358 0.56 30.08 20.98
C GLU A 358 2.07 29.95 21.14
N GLU A 359 2.75 29.28 20.20
CA GLU A 359 4.15 28.92 20.33
C GLU A 359 4.90 28.88 18.99
N VAL A 360 6.14 29.37 19.01
CA VAL A 360 7.11 29.19 17.92
C VAL A 360 8.35 28.46 18.45
N LYS A 361 8.66 27.30 17.87
CA LYS A 361 9.89 26.54 18.14
C LYS A 361 10.82 26.56 16.92
N ILE A 362 12.10 26.85 17.14
CA ILE A 362 13.14 26.71 16.11
C ILE A 362 14.34 25.89 16.63
N LEU A 363 14.92 25.08 15.76
CA LEU A 363 16.18 24.39 15.99
C LEU A 363 17.35 25.32 15.65
N LEU A 364 18.18 25.58 16.65
CA LEU A 364 19.43 26.34 16.55
C LEU A 364 20.62 25.40 16.29
N GLU A 365 21.80 26.00 16.19
CA GLU A 365 23.09 25.30 16.19
C GLU A 365 23.26 24.43 17.46
N GLU A 366 24.13 23.42 17.35
CA GLU A 366 24.40 22.43 18.40
C GLU A 366 23.16 21.63 18.84
N ASN A 367 22.15 21.56 17.97
CA ASN A 367 20.88 20.86 18.18
C ASN A 367 20.05 21.40 19.37
N ARG A 368 20.21 22.68 19.73
CA ARG A 368 19.39 23.31 20.78
C ARG A 368 18.06 23.79 20.22
N ILE A 369 16.96 23.54 20.92
CA ILE A 369 15.64 24.08 20.57
C ILE A 369 15.42 25.38 21.35
N ALA A 370 15.07 26.46 20.65
CA ALA A 370 14.54 27.67 21.25
C ALA A 370 13.03 27.70 21.10
N THR A 371 12.34 27.99 22.20
CA THR A 371 10.88 28.14 22.27
C THR A 371 10.56 29.60 22.59
N PHE A 372 9.60 30.14 21.86
CA PHE A 372 9.04 31.47 22.07
C PHE A 372 7.54 31.36 22.22
N SER A 373 6.99 32.04 23.23
CA SER A 373 5.54 32.19 23.35
C SER A 373 5.06 33.16 22.26
N GLY A 374 3.88 32.93 21.68
CA GLY A 374 3.36 33.73 20.58
C GLY A 374 3.17 35.20 20.93
N ASP A 375 2.94 35.52 22.20
CA ASP A 375 2.90 36.90 22.71
C ASP A 375 4.27 37.61 22.64
N GLN A 376 5.38 36.89 22.61
CA GLN A 376 6.73 37.42 22.43
C GLN A 376 7.10 37.61 20.96
N VAL A 377 6.42 36.92 20.05
CA VAL A 377 6.76 36.92 18.62
C VAL A 377 6.04 38.06 17.91
N LYS A 378 6.80 38.91 17.21
CA LYS A 378 6.25 39.95 16.35
C LYS A 378 5.84 39.39 15.00
N ARG A 379 6.70 38.57 14.41
CA ARG A 379 6.51 37.90 13.12
C ARG A 379 7.55 36.81 12.92
N VAL A 380 7.24 35.87 12.04
CA VAL A 380 8.13 34.79 11.61
C VAL A 380 8.31 34.89 10.09
N GLU A 381 9.56 34.90 9.64
CA GLU A 381 9.88 34.77 8.21
C GLU A 381 10.47 33.40 7.94
N ILE A 382 9.85 32.67 7.03
CA ILE A 382 10.30 31.33 6.61
C ILE A 382 10.91 31.45 5.21
N SER A 383 12.17 31.06 5.08
CA SER A 383 12.91 31.07 3.82
C SER A 383 12.34 30.06 2.83
N GLU A 384 12.23 30.49 1.58
CA GLU A 384 11.96 29.60 0.44
C GLU A 384 13.22 28.88 -0.05
N LEU A 385 14.40 29.34 0.37
CA LEU A 385 15.69 28.78 -0.01
C LEU A 385 16.26 27.84 1.06
N SER A 386 16.89 26.76 0.60
CA SER A 386 17.61 25.79 1.39
C SER A 386 18.93 26.36 1.92
N LYS A 387 19.39 25.83 3.06
CA LYS A 387 20.75 26.08 3.57
C LYS A 387 21.79 25.10 3.02
N MET A 388 21.36 24.08 2.30
CA MET A 388 22.27 23.20 1.58
C MET A 388 22.91 23.94 0.39
N PRO A 389 24.23 23.82 0.17
CA PRO A 389 24.89 24.43 -0.98
C PRO A 389 24.30 23.97 -2.33
N THR A 390 24.13 24.90 -3.27
CA THR A 390 23.51 24.65 -4.58
C THR A 390 24.52 24.30 -5.68
N ASN A 391 25.81 24.25 -5.37
CA ASN A 391 26.88 24.11 -6.36
C ASN A 391 27.33 22.67 -6.60
N TYR A 392 26.78 21.66 -5.91
CA TYR A 392 27.20 20.26 -6.04
C TYR A 392 27.03 19.69 -7.45
N GLY A 393 26.01 20.14 -8.20
CA GLY A 393 25.84 19.78 -9.61
C GLY A 393 26.94 20.33 -10.54
N GLU A 394 27.66 21.38 -10.11
CA GLU A 394 28.74 22.01 -10.88
C GLU A 394 30.12 21.48 -10.46
N ILE A 395 30.32 21.17 -9.18
CA ILE A 395 31.63 20.77 -8.63
C ILE A 395 31.89 19.27 -8.67
N LEU A 396 30.83 18.44 -8.73
CA LEU A 396 30.97 16.99 -8.83
C LEU A 396 30.86 16.55 -10.29
N THR A 397 31.81 15.72 -10.74
CA THR A 397 31.66 15.02 -12.01
C THR A 397 30.49 14.04 -11.96
N PHE A 398 29.99 13.63 -13.12
CA PHE A 398 28.93 12.62 -13.20
C PHE A 398 29.28 11.32 -12.45
N GLN A 399 30.53 10.84 -12.54
CA GLN A 399 30.95 9.64 -11.83
C GLN A 399 31.00 9.85 -10.31
N GLN A 400 31.46 11.02 -9.84
CA GLN A 400 31.44 11.33 -8.42
C GLN A 400 30.01 11.43 -7.88
N MET A 401 29.09 12.04 -8.64
CA MET A 401 27.67 12.03 -8.32
C MET A 401 27.13 10.60 -8.27
N ALA A 402 27.46 9.75 -9.25
CA ALA A 402 27.03 8.36 -9.27
C ALA A 402 27.52 7.57 -8.04
N ASP A 403 28.79 7.73 -7.67
CA ASP A 403 29.38 7.12 -6.49
C ASP A 403 28.68 7.62 -5.20
N LEU A 404 28.45 8.93 -5.06
CA LEU A 404 27.75 9.55 -3.92
C LEU A 404 26.31 9.05 -3.78
N ILE A 405 25.52 9.06 -4.86
CA ILE A 405 24.14 8.56 -4.85
C ILE A 405 24.12 7.07 -4.52
N ARG A 406 25.06 6.30 -5.07
CA ARG A 406 25.17 4.87 -4.74
C ARG A 406 25.44 4.63 -3.26
N TYR A 407 26.31 5.43 -2.64
CA TYR A 407 26.57 5.38 -1.20
C TYR A 407 25.30 5.68 -0.38
N LEU A 408 24.58 6.77 -0.68
CA LEU A 408 23.35 7.13 0.02
C LEU A 408 22.28 6.03 -0.07
N GLN A 409 22.18 5.33 -1.21
CA GLN A 409 21.30 4.18 -1.38
C GLN A 409 21.67 2.97 -0.50
N THR A 410 22.91 2.89 0.01
CA THR A 410 23.31 1.83 0.96
C THR A 410 22.87 2.11 2.40
N LEU A 411 22.53 3.36 2.73
CA LEU A 411 22.16 3.78 4.07
C LEU A 411 20.70 3.37 4.38
N LYS A 412 20.49 2.11 4.79
CA LYS A 412 19.16 1.54 5.05
C LYS A 412 18.81 1.40 6.55
N GLY A 413 19.60 2.00 7.44
CA GLY A 413 19.50 1.78 8.89
C GLY A 413 20.05 0.42 9.33
N GLU A 414 20.09 0.18 10.64
CA GLU A 414 20.37 -1.16 11.19
C GLU A 414 19.17 -2.07 10.93
N GLN A 415 19.34 -3.12 10.12
CA GLN A 415 18.46 -4.28 10.20
C GLN A 415 18.87 -5.07 11.43
N GLU A 416 18.09 -4.99 12.51
CA GLU A 416 18.14 -6.03 13.52
C GLU A 416 17.76 -7.35 12.83
N THR A 417 18.74 -8.23 12.68
CA THR A 417 18.53 -9.62 12.24
C THR A 417 17.80 -10.37 13.36
N ALA A 418 16.51 -10.11 13.54
CA ALA A 418 15.63 -10.90 14.38
C ALA A 418 15.17 -12.13 13.57
N GLY A 419 15.89 -13.24 13.68
CA GLY A 419 15.41 -14.51 13.13
C GLY A 419 16.45 -15.56 12.81
N GLN A 420 17.31 -15.93 13.76
CA GLN A 420 18.02 -17.23 13.73
C GLN A 420 18.68 -17.55 15.09
N ALA A 421 17.89 -17.63 16.18
CA ALA A 421 18.31 -18.27 17.42
C ALA A 421 17.13 -18.59 18.34
N SER A 422 16.32 -19.60 18.02
CA SER A 422 15.50 -20.32 19.00
C SER A 422 14.91 -21.61 18.39
N SER A 423 15.78 -22.58 18.12
CA SER A 423 15.37 -23.99 17.97
C SER A 423 16.53 -24.89 18.38
N ALA A 424 17.01 -24.73 19.60
CA ALA A 424 17.90 -25.70 20.24
C ALA A 424 17.70 -25.60 21.76
N GLY A 425 16.88 -26.50 22.31
CA GLY A 425 16.86 -26.72 23.75
C GLY A 425 15.47 -26.92 24.36
N GLN A 426 14.78 -27.99 23.99
CA GLN A 426 13.91 -28.71 24.93
C GLN A 426 14.02 -30.20 24.63
N LYS A 427 14.87 -30.87 25.41
CA LYS A 427 14.75 -32.26 25.79
C LYS A 427 14.54 -32.29 27.30
#